data_AF-A0A034WDQ8-F1
#
_entry.id   AF-A0A034WDQ8-F1
#
_cell.length_a   1.000
_cell.length_b   1.000
_cell.length_c   1.000
_cell.angle_alpha   90.00
_cell.angle_beta   90.00
_cell.angle_gamma   90.00
#
_symmetry.space_group_name_H-M   'P 1'
#
loop_
_entity.id
_entity.type
_entity.pdbx_description
1 polymer ?
#
loop_
_entity_poly.entity_id
_entity_poly.type
_entity_poly.pdbx_seq_one_letter_code
_entity_poly.pdbx_strand_id
1 'polypeptide(L)'
;MILLEQYEQQYAVLIAEITSEIAQLKQLKGVERRDLSSKIDGSLAEAHELLEQMTLEIRDIDVTLRPSFQNKVSCAQVELKRLQNDYRSAKEAQQKQHMTVLELGGGDGDYYDDVSIGNDQRQRLLENSERIERTGNRLADGYRVALETEALGAHVLNDLNHQREVLQGARSRLRETNADLGRASRTLNSMMLRALREKAVLYVVGVCFVVAVGVSLYLTFSSSAPTA
;
A
#
# COMPACT_ATOMS: atom_id res chain seq x y z
N MET A 1 -14.65 11.37 -6.55
CA MET A 1 -13.36 10.69 -6.77
C MET A 1 -12.62 10.73 -5.46
N ILE A 2 -12.19 9.58 -4.97
CA ILE A 2 -11.56 9.47 -3.66
C ILE A 2 -10.14 10.03 -3.81
N LEU A 3 -9.75 10.98 -2.95
CA LEU A 3 -8.46 11.69 -3.03
C LEU A 3 -7.26 10.71 -3.13
N LEU A 4 -7.40 9.54 -2.51
CA LEU A 4 -6.43 8.45 -2.57
C LEU A 4 -6.21 7.87 -3.97
N GLU A 5 -7.26 7.77 -4.79
CA GLU A 5 -7.16 7.25 -6.17
C GLU A 5 -6.38 8.23 -7.06
N GLN A 6 -6.50 9.53 -6.78
CA GLN A 6 -5.71 10.57 -7.45
C GLN A 6 -4.24 10.51 -7.03
N TYR A 7 -3.94 10.30 -5.75
CA TYR A 7 -2.56 10.08 -5.30
C TYR A 7 -1.96 8.78 -5.86
N GLU A 8 -2.74 7.70 -5.95
CA GLU A 8 -2.31 6.44 -6.59
C GLU A 8 -1.94 6.68 -8.06
N GLN A 9 -2.77 7.42 -8.79
CA GLN A 9 -2.49 7.74 -10.19
C GLN A 9 -1.26 8.64 -10.35
N GLN A 10 -1.10 9.65 -9.50
CA GLN A 10 0.09 10.51 -9.50
C GLN A 10 1.35 9.71 -9.21
N TYR A 11 1.33 8.86 -8.18
CA TYR A 11 2.44 7.99 -7.83
C TYR A 11 2.84 7.05 -8.97
N ALA A 12 1.85 6.44 -9.66
CA ALA A 12 2.11 5.53 -10.78
C ALA A 12 2.80 6.24 -11.97
N VAL A 13 2.35 7.45 -12.30
CA VAL A 13 2.99 8.28 -13.34
C VAL A 13 4.42 8.60 -12.94
N LEU A 14 4.63 8.98 -11.68
CA LEU A 14 5.92 9.43 -11.18
C LEU A 14 6.94 8.27 -11.10
N ILE A 15 6.52 7.07 -10.73
CA ILE A 15 7.37 5.85 -10.80
C ILE A 15 7.75 5.50 -12.24
N ALA A 16 6.81 5.63 -13.20
CA ALA A 16 7.10 5.39 -14.60
C ALA A 16 8.12 6.41 -15.14
N GLU A 17 8.00 7.69 -14.76
CA GLU A 17 8.96 8.74 -15.10
C GLU A 17 10.35 8.42 -14.51
N ILE A 18 10.45 8.14 -13.20
CA ILE A 18 11.72 7.80 -12.55
C ILE A 18 12.36 6.56 -13.21
N THR A 19 11.57 5.54 -13.54
CA THR A 19 12.09 4.33 -14.21
C THR A 19 12.68 4.65 -15.57
N SER A 20 12.00 5.48 -16.36
CA SER A 20 12.48 5.95 -17.67
C SER A 20 13.75 6.79 -17.52
N GLU A 21 13.78 7.70 -16.56
CA GLU A 21 14.93 8.55 -16.27
C GLU A 21 16.14 7.74 -15.82
N ILE A 22 15.97 6.72 -14.96
CA ILE A 22 17.04 5.79 -14.58
C ILE A 22 17.58 5.02 -15.80
N ALA A 23 16.71 4.62 -16.73
CA ALA A 23 17.14 3.94 -17.95
C ALA A 23 17.94 4.89 -18.87
N GLN A 24 17.50 6.14 -19.02
CA GLN A 24 18.21 7.19 -19.76
C GLN A 24 19.54 7.53 -19.06
N LEU A 25 19.56 7.60 -17.73
CA LEU A 25 20.76 7.84 -16.94
C LEU A 25 21.85 6.80 -17.23
N LYS A 26 21.51 5.54 -17.57
CA LYS A 26 22.49 4.52 -17.95
C LYS A 26 23.14 4.81 -19.32
N GLN A 27 22.47 5.53 -20.21
CA GLN A 27 22.92 5.82 -21.58
C GLN A 27 23.66 7.16 -21.71
N LEU A 28 23.21 8.21 -21.03
CA LEU A 28 23.81 9.55 -21.09
C LEU A 28 25.17 9.63 -20.37
N LYS A 29 26.07 10.52 -20.78
CA LYS A 29 27.39 10.76 -20.15
C LYS A 29 27.60 12.25 -19.89
N GLY A 30 28.44 12.60 -18.90
CA GLY A 30 28.86 13.99 -18.66
C GLY A 30 27.83 14.85 -17.92
N VAL A 31 27.64 16.10 -18.36
CA VAL A 31 26.86 17.15 -17.67
C VAL A 31 25.36 16.87 -17.70
N GLU A 32 24.81 16.43 -18.83
CA GLU A 32 23.38 16.07 -18.97
C GLU A 32 22.96 14.94 -18.02
N ARG A 33 23.91 14.06 -17.66
CA ARG A 33 23.69 13.01 -16.66
C ARG A 33 23.60 13.57 -15.24
N ARG A 34 24.37 14.62 -14.91
CA ARG A 34 24.29 15.29 -13.60
C ARG A 34 22.95 16.00 -13.44
N ASP A 35 22.48 16.67 -14.48
CA ASP A 35 21.18 17.35 -14.47
C ASP A 35 20.03 16.34 -14.34
N LEU A 36 20.06 15.24 -15.11
CA LEU A 36 19.14 14.12 -14.96
C LEU A 36 19.22 13.47 -13.57
N SER A 37 20.41 13.31 -13.00
CA SER A 37 20.56 12.76 -11.65
C SER A 37 19.91 13.65 -10.59
N SER A 38 20.05 14.97 -10.71
CA SER A 38 19.37 15.93 -9.83
C SER A 38 17.86 15.92 -10.03
N LYS A 39 17.39 15.72 -11.27
CA LYS A 39 15.96 15.58 -11.56
C LYS A 39 15.40 14.31 -10.91
N ILE A 40 16.07 13.17 -11.07
CA ILE A 40 15.68 11.89 -10.44
C ILE A 40 15.67 12.01 -8.92
N ASP A 41 16.65 12.69 -8.31
CA ASP A 41 16.69 12.92 -6.86
C ASP A 41 15.48 13.74 -6.39
N GLY A 42 15.05 14.75 -7.16
CA GLY A 42 13.82 15.51 -6.91
C GLY A 42 12.55 14.66 -7.05
N SER A 43 12.43 13.89 -8.14
CA SER A 43 11.30 13.00 -8.39
C SER A 43 11.20 11.92 -7.30
N LEU A 44 12.32 11.35 -6.84
CA LEU A 44 12.31 10.38 -5.74
C LEU A 44 11.82 10.98 -4.41
N ALA A 45 12.12 12.26 -4.15
CA ALA A 45 11.61 12.96 -2.98
C ALA A 45 10.10 13.22 -3.09
N GLU A 46 9.62 13.64 -4.26
CA GLU A 46 8.18 13.83 -4.52
C GLU A 46 7.39 12.51 -4.41
N ALA A 47 7.95 11.41 -4.90
CA ALA A 47 7.38 10.07 -4.72
C ALA A 47 7.26 9.67 -3.24
N HIS A 48 8.25 10.05 -2.42
CA HIS A 48 8.23 9.79 -0.98
C HIS A 48 7.16 10.62 -0.27
N GLU A 49 7.04 11.90 -0.62
CA GLU A 49 6.00 12.79 -0.09
C GLU A 49 4.59 12.27 -0.43
N LEU A 50 4.37 11.83 -1.68
CA LEU A 50 3.10 11.21 -2.09
C LEU A 50 2.76 9.95 -1.29
N LEU A 51 3.76 9.12 -0.97
CA LEU A 51 3.53 7.94 -0.12
C LEU A 51 3.19 8.31 1.32
N GLU A 52 3.79 9.36 1.87
CA GLU A 52 3.42 9.89 3.19
C GLU A 52 1.98 10.41 3.18
N GLN A 53 1.59 11.18 2.16
CA GLN A 53 0.22 11.68 2.00
C GLN A 53 -0.79 10.52 1.86
N MET A 54 -0.49 9.50 1.06
CA MET A 54 -1.31 8.28 0.94
C MET A 54 -1.46 7.56 2.29
N THR A 55 -0.39 7.51 3.10
CA THR A 55 -0.41 6.88 4.43
C THR A 55 -1.28 7.67 5.41
N LEU A 56 -1.26 9.01 5.34
CA LEU A 56 -2.10 9.88 6.16
C LEU A 56 -3.59 9.71 5.81
N GLU A 57 -3.93 9.76 4.52
CA GLU A 57 -5.30 9.58 4.04
C GLU A 57 -5.92 8.22 4.41
N ILE A 58 -5.10 7.16 4.47
CA ILE A 58 -5.57 5.84 4.91
C ILE A 58 -6.12 5.86 6.34
N ARG A 59 -5.67 6.79 7.20
CA ARG A 59 -6.18 6.93 8.58
C ARG A 59 -7.61 7.46 8.63
N ASP A 60 -8.10 8.09 7.57
CA ASP A 60 -9.45 8.67 7.52
C ASP A 60 -10.45 7.77 6.76
N ILE A 61 -9.99 6.67 6.17
CA ILE A 61 -10.81 5.70 5.43
C ILE A 61 -11.55 4.74 6.37
N ASP A 62 -12.68 4.22 5.91
CA ASP A 62 -13.45 3.15 6.56
C ASP A 62 -12.58 1.92 6.87
N VAL A 63 -12.73 1.37 8.08
CA VAL A 63 -11.98 0.22 8.60
C VAL A 63 -12.05 -1.01 7.68
N THR A 64 -13.10 -1.13 6.86
CA THR A 64 -13.27 -2.23 5.89
C THR A 64 -12.32 -2.13 4.68
N LEU A 65 -11.97 -0.93 4.23
CA LEU A 65 -11.13 -0.71 3.04
C LEU A 65 -9.65 -0.47 3.39
N ARG A 66 -9.35 -0.08 4.64
CA ARG A 66 -7.98 0.15 5.14
C ARG A 66 -6.99 -0.97 4.81
N PRO A 67 -7.29 -2.27 5.02
CA PRO A 67 -6.30 -3.33 4.80
C PRO A 67 -5.84 -3.42 3.34
N SER A 68 -6.75 -3.19 2.40
CA SER A 68 -6.43 -3.22 0.97
C SER A 68 -5.51 -2.07 0.58
N PHE A 69 -5.77 -0.87 1.09
CA PHE A 69 -4.96 0.31 0.77
C PHE A 69 -3.62 0.30 1.50
N GLN A 70 -3.55 -0.20 2.74
CA GLN A 70 -2.29 -0.42 3.45
C GLN A 70 -1.37 -1.39 2.70
N ASN A 71 -1.92 -2.46 2.13
CA ASN A 71 -1.15 -3.39 1.31
C ASN A 71 -0.59 -2.68 0.07
N LYS A 72 -1.43 -1.91 -0.65
CA LYS A 72 -0.97 -1.12 -1.79
C LYS A 72 0.17 -0.15 -1.44
N VAL A 73 0.07 0.57 -0.32
CA VAL A 73 1.14 1.49 0.14
C VAL A 73 2.41 0.73 0.49
N SER A 74 2.30 -0.42 1.15
CA SER A 74 3.45 -1.27 1.46
C SER A 74 4.17 -1.75 0.19
N CYS A 75 3.41 -2.21 -0.82
CA CYS A 75 3.96 -2.56 -2.13
C CYS A 75 4.66 -1.37 -2.81
N ALA A 76 4.03 -0.19 -2.77
CA ALA A 76 4.58 1.03 -3.34
C ALA A 76 5.89 1.44 -2.63
N GLN A 77 5.96 1.36 -1.30
CA GLN A 77 7.20 1.61 -0.54
C GLN A 77 8.34 0.67 -0.94
N VAL A 78 8.05 -0.61 -1.15
CA VAL A 78 9.05 -1.59 -1.62
C VAL A 78 9.53 -1.25 -3.03
N GLU A 79 8.61 -0.87 -3.92
CA GLU A 79 8.94 -0.46 -5.29
C GLU A 79 9.84 0.79 -5.30
N LEU A 80 9.50 1.83 -4.53
CA LEU A 80 10.30 3.05 -4.42
C LEU A 80 11.72 2.74 -3.93
N LYS A 81 11.86 1.87 -2.91
CA LYS A 81 13.18 1.43 -2.42
C LYS A 81 13.96 0.66 -3.48
N ARG A 82 13.29 -0.16 -4.30
CA ARG A 82 13.94 -0.83 -5.43
C ARG A 82 14.47 0.19 -6.44
N LEU A 83 13.66 1.18 -6.82
CA LEU A 83 14.09 2.25 -7.73
C LEU A 83 15.25 3.07 -7.15
N GLN A 84 15.25 3.38 -5.85
CA GLN A 84 16.38 4.05 -5.19
C GLN A 84 17.67 3.23 -5.29
N ASN A 85 17.61 1.91 -5.08
CA ASN A 85 18.77 1.03 -5.23
C ASN A 85 19.24 0.93 -6.68
N ASP A 86 18.31 0.87 -7.65
CA ASP A 86 18.61 0.85 -9.08
C ASP A 86 19.28 2.16 -9.53
N TYR A 87 18.80 3.30 -9.04
CA TYR A 87 19.41 4.61 -9.27
C TYR A 87 20.81 4.72 -8.65
N ARG A 88 20.98 4.29 -7.39
CA ARG A 88 22.29 4.27 -6.72
C ARG A 88 23.30 3.41 -7.49
N SER A 89 22.88 2.22 -7.91
CA SER A 89 23.71 1.31 -8.71
C SER A 89 24.08 1.91 -10.06
N ALA A 90 23.15 2.60 -10.73
CA ALA A 90 23.42 3.29 -11.99
C ALA A 90 24.42 4.45 -11.82
N LYS A 91 24.35 5.17 -10.68
CA LYS A 91 25.29 6.24 -10.32
C LYS A 91 26.69 5.69 -10.04
N GLU A 92 26.80 4.60 -9.29
CA GLU A 92 28.08 3.95 -8.96
C GLU A 92 28.78 3.32 -10.19
N ALA A 93 28.02 2.82 -11.17
CA ALA A 93 28.56 2.29 -12.41
C ALA A 93 29.36 3.33 -13.21
N GLN A 94 29.01 4.62 -13.10
CA GLN A 94 29.73 5.72 -13.76
C GLN A 94 31.09 5.99 -13.11
N GLN A 95 31.20 5.93 -11.77
CA GLN A 95 32.47 6.11 -11.06
C GLN A 95 33.51 5.07 -11.51
N LYS A 96 33.06 3.83 -11.79
CA LYS A 96 33.93 2.77 -12.34
C LYS A 96 34.42 3.07 -13.75
N GLN A 97 33.56 3.59 -14.63
CA GLN A 97 33.93 3.93 -16.01
C GLN A 97 34.89 5.13 -16.09
N HIS A 98 34.74 6.12 -15.22
CA HIS A 98 35.65 7.27 -15.18
C HIS A 98 37.04 6.86 -14.66
N MET A 99 37.11 5.89 -13.73
CA MET A 99 38.37 5.37 -13.22
C MET A 99 39.10 4.49 -14.26
N THR A 100 38.40 3.61 -14.97
CA THR A 100 39.01 2.75 -15.99
C THR A 100 39.50 3.54 -17.21
N VAL A 101 38.83 4.63 -17.60
CA VAL A 101 39.31 5.50 -18.69
C VAL A 101 40.54 6.31 -18.27
N LEU A 102 40.65 6.70 -17.00
CA LEU A 102 41.83 7.39 -16.47
C LEU A 102 43.02 6.42 -16.30
N GLU A 103 42.78 5.17 -15.90
CA GLU A 103 43.79 4.10 -15.81
C GLU A 103 44.34 3.66 -17.17
N LEU A 104 43.53 3.69 -18.24
CA LEU A 104 43.94 3.23 -19.58
C LEU A 104 44.49 4.35 -20.49
N GLY A 105 44.39 5.62 -20.07
CA GLY A 105 44.75 6.79 -20.87
C GLY A 105 46.10 7.43 -20.56
N GLY A 106 46.91 6.84 -19.66
CA GLY A 106 48.12 7.47 -19.11
C GLY A 106 49.46 6.88 -19.52
N GLY A 107 49.56 6.10 -20.61
CA GLY A 107 50.78 5.37 -20.95
C GLY A 107 51.13 5.39 -22.43
N ASP A 108 51.47 6.55 -22.99
CA ASP A 108 52.27 6.66 -24.21
C ASP A 108 53.14 7.92 -24.12
N GLY A 109 54.41 7.73 -23.78
CA GLY A 109 55.33 8.80 -23.42
C GLY A 109 56.70 8.24 -23.04
N ASP A 110 57.42 7.80 -24.07
CA ASP A 110 58.80 7.33 -24.10
C ASP A 110 59.80 8.33 -23.47
N TYR A 111 60.49 8.00 -22.35
CA TYR A 111 61.93 8.30 -22.09
C TYR A 111 62.43 7.94 -20.66
N TYR A 112 63.61 7.29 -20.62
CA TYR A 112 64.55 6.98 -19.53
C TYR A 112 64.28 5.86 -18.50
N ASP A 113 65.04 4.80 -18.73
CA ASP A 113 65.26 3.55 -18.01
C ASP A 113 66.18 3.72 -16.77
N ASP A 114 66.03 2.79 -15.81
CA ASP A 114 66.93 2.46 -14.67
C ASP A 114 66.68 3.06 -13.25
N VAL A 115 66.02 4.21 -13.05
CA VAL A 115 65.64 4.68 -11.68
C VAL A 115 64.15 4.42 -11.33
N SER A 116 63.33 4.06 -12.32
CA SER A 116 61.87 3.91 -12.17
C SER A 116 61.42 2.58 -11.55
N ILE A 117 62.21 1.50 -11.67
CA ILE A 117 61.77 0.14 -11.31
C ILE A 117 61.40 0.03 -9.82
N GLY A 118 62.15 0.71 -8.94
CA GLY A 118 61.85 0.75 -7.50
C GLY A 118 60.64 1.61 -7.12
N ASN A 119 60.37 2.67 -7.88
CA ASN A 119 59.23 3.58 -7.65
C ASN A 119 57.94 2.99 -8.22
N ASP A 120 57.98 2.38 -9.41
CA ASP A 120 56.84 1.67 -10.02
C ASP A 120 56.32 0.54 -9.13
N GLN A 121 57.22 -0.22 -8.50
CA GLN A 121 56.83 -1.31 -7.62
C GLN A 121 56.22 -0.80 -6.30
N ARG A 122 56.74 0.32 -5.77
CA ARG A 122 56.17 0.99 -4.59
C ARG A 122 54.80 1.60 -4.89
N GLN A 123 54.65 2.21 -6.06
CA GLN A 123 53.42 2.83 -6.53
C GLN A 123 52.34 1.78 -6.76
N ARG A 124 52.67 0.64 -7.39
CA ARG A 124 51.76 -0.51 -7.55
C ARG A 124 51.31 -1.13 -6.23
N LEU A 125 52.16 -1.12 -5.21
CA LEU A 125 51.81 -1.61 -3.87
C LEU A 125 50.92 -0.62 -3.12
N LEU A 126 51.19 0.68 -3.23
CA LEU A 126 50.32 1.74 -2.69
C LEU A 126 48.94 1.72 -3.36
N GLU A 127 48.89 1.58 -4.68
CA GLU A 127 47.65 1.44 -5.44
C GLU A 127 46.89 0.17 -5.07
N ASN A 128 47.57 -0.97 -4.89
CA ASN A 128 46.93 -2.18 -4.37
C ASN A 128 46.37 -1.98 -2.95
N SER A 129 47.13 -1.30 -2.08
CA SER A 129 46.69 -1.01 -0.71
C SER A 129 45.45 -0.13 -0.71
N GLU A 130 45.43 0.94 -1.50
CA GLU A 130 44.27 1.84 -1.64
C GLU A 130 43.07 1.12 -2.25
N ARG A 131 43.31 0.22 -3.22
CA ARG A 131 42.26 -0.60 -3.83
C ARG A 131 41.68 -1.59 -2.83
N ILE A 132 42.51 -2.22 -1.99
CA ILE A 132 42.06 -3.12 -0.92
C ILE A 132 41.24 -2.34 0.12
N GLU A 133 41.73 -1.19 0.58
CA GLU A 133 41.04 -0.36 1.57
C GLU A 133 39.67 0.08 1.06
N ARG A 134 39.59 0.57 -0.19
CA ARG A 134 38.31 0.94 -0.82
C ARG A 134 37.39 -0.26 -1.01
N THR A 135 37.92 -1.44 -1.35
CA THR A 135 37.12 -2.66 -1.48
C THR A 135 36.60 -3.12 -0.12
N GLY A 136 37.41 -2.98 0.94
CA GLY A 136 37.01 -3.22 2.33
C GLY A 136 35.88 -2.29 2.78
N ASN A 137 36.00 -0.99 2.52
CA ASN A 137 34.95 -0.02 2.84
C ASN A 137 33.65 -0.32 2.08
N ARG A 138 33.74 -0.69 0.79
CA ARG A 138 32.56 -1.08 0.00
C ARG A 138 31.93 -2.39 0.47
N LEU A 139 32.74 -3.34 0.92
CA LEU A 139 32.22 -4.59 1.48
C LEU A 139 31.50 -4.31 2.81
N ALA A 140 32.05 -3.42 3.63
CA ALA A 140 31.41 -2.97 4.87
C ALA A 140 30.10 -2.24 4.61
N ASP A 141 30.06 -1.33 3.63
CA ASP A 141 28.84 -0.63 3.22
C ASP A 141 27.81 -1.58 2.62
N GLY A 142 28.24 -2.51 1.75
CA GLY A 142 27.38 -3.53 1.18
C GLY A 142 26.78 -4.47 2.23
N TYR A 143 27.58 -4.85 3.22
CA TYR A 143 27.14 -5.64 4.37
C TYR A 143 26.12 -4.88 5.23
N ARG A 144 26.36 -3.58 5.47
CA ARG A 144 25.41 -2.73 6.21
C ARG A 144 24.08 -2.61 5.48
N VAL A 145 24.10 -2.37 4.17
CA VAL A 145 22.88 -2.30 3.35
C VAL A 145 22.16 -3.63 3.31
N ALA A 146 22.88 -4.76 3.25
CA ALA A 146 22.27 -6.09 3.30
C ALA A 146 21.55 -6.33 4.64
N LEU A 147 22.17 -5.96 5.77
CA LEU A 147 21.55 -6.05 7.09
C LEU A 147 20.32 -5.14 7.24
N GLU A 148 20.40 -3.89 6.75
CA GLU A 148 19.26 -2.98 6.73
C GLU A 148 18.10 -3.55 5.88
N THR A 149 18.43 -4.22 4.78
CA THR A 149 17.46 -4.88 3.89
C THR A 149 16.85 -6.12 4.55
N GLU A 150 17.63 -6.91 5.28
CA GLU A 150 17.16 -8.06 6.06
C GLU A 150 16.21 -7.62 7.17
N ALA A 151 16.58 -6.59 7.93
CA ALA A 151 15.74 -6.01 8.98
C ALA A 151 14.42 -5.47 8.42
N LEU A 152 14.45 -4.81 7.26
CA LEU A 152 13.25 -4.38 6.57
C LEU A 152 12.38 -5.56 6.14
N GLY A 153 12.98 -6.59 5.53
CA GLY A 153 12.27 -7.79 5.11
C GLY A 153 11.59 -8.48 6.28
N ALA A 154 12.26 -8.58 7.43
CA ALA A 154 11.70 -9.11 8.67
C ALA A 154 10.51 -8.26 9.17
N HIS A 155 10.62 -6.93 9.13
CA HIS A 155 9.51 -6.03 9.49
C HIS A 155 8.29 -6.22 8.57
N VAL A 156 8.51 -6.31 7.26
CA VAL A 156 7.44 -6.54 6.28
C VAL A 156 6.77 -7.89 6.51
N LEU A 157 7.54 -8.95 6.77
CA LEU A 157 6.97 -10.27 7.10
C LEU A 157 6.15 -10.22 8.39
N ASN A 158 6.61 -9.49 9.40
CA ASN A 158 5.88 -9.32 10.65
C ASN A 158 4.56 -8.56 10.44
N ASP A 159 4.59 -7.48 9.65
CA ASP A 159 3.38 -6.71 9.29
C ASP A 159 2.39 -7.56 8.52
N LEU A 160 2.85 -8.36 7.55
CA LEU A 160 1.99 -9.27 6.80
C LEU A 160 1.36 -10.34 7.70
N ASN A 161 2.12 -10.84 8.68
CA ASN A 161 1.62 -11.84 9.62
C ASN A 161 0.59 -11.22 10.58
N HIS A 162 0.84 -10.00 11.06
CA HIS A 162 -0.11 -9.24 11.87
C HIS A 162 -1.39 -8.91 11.08
N GLN A 163 -1.25 -8.48 9.82
CA GLN A 163 -2.39 -8.25 8.93
C GLN A 163 -3.19 -9.52 8.68
N ARG A 164 -2.53 -10.69 8.54
CA ARG A 164 -3.21 -11.99 8.43
C ARG A 164 -4.03 -12.29 9.68
N GLU A 165 -3.49 -12.03 10.87
CA GLU A 165 -4.19 -12.24 12.14
C GLU A 165 -5.41 -11.30 12.27
N VAL A 166 -5.26 -10.02 11.91
CA VAL A 166 -6.38 -9.05 11.86
C VAL A 166 -7.45 -9.50 10.87
N LEU A 167 -7.07 -9.96 9.67
CA LEU A 167 -8.01 -10.44 8.66
C LEU A 167 -8.76 -11.70 9.12
N GLN A 168 -8.08 -12.61 9.82
CA GLN A 168 -8.69 -13.79 10.43
C GLN A 168 -9.66 -13.39 11.56
N GLY A 169 -9.28 -12.42 12.39
CA GLY A 169 -10.14 -11.86 13.44
C GLY A 169 -11.39 -11.19 12.87
N ALA A 170 -11.26 -10.39 11.82
CA ALA A 170 -12.38 -9.74 11.12
C ALA A 170 -13.32 -10.78 10.47
N ARG A 171 -12.77 -11.84 9.85
CA ARG A 171 -13.58 -12.95 9.31
C ARG A 171 -14.32 -13.72 10.40
N SER A 172 -13.68 -13.96 11.55
CA SER A 172 -14.33 -14.60 12.70
C SER A 172 -15.49 -13.76 13.23
N ARG A 173 -15.26 -12.46 13.44
CA ARG A 173 -16.29 -11.49 13.89
C ARG A 173 -17.44 -11.36 12.88
N LEU A 174 -17.16 -11.37 11.58
CA LEU A 174 -18.19 -11.38 10.54
C LEU A 174 -19.04 -12.66 10.57
N ARG A 175 -18.41 -13.82 10.81
CA ARG A 175 -19.13 -15.10 10.92
C ARG A 175 -20.02 -15.14 12.17
N GLU A 176 -19.54 -14.58 13.27
CA GLU A 176 -20.30 -14.46 14.52
C GLU A 176 -21.47 -13.47 14.38
N THR A 177 -21.22 -12.31 13.76
CA THR A 177 -22.27 -11.31 13.45
C THR A 177 -23.34 -11.89 12.52
N ASN A 178 -22.96 -12.70 11.52
CA ASN A 178 -23.93 -13.35 10.62
C ASN A 178 -24.79 -14.40 11.35
N ALA A 179 -24.20 -15.13 12.31
CA ALA A 179 -24.93 -16.07 13.16
C ALA A 179 -25.93 -15.35 14.07
N ASP A 180 -25.55 -14.20 14.64
CA ASP A 180 -26.42 -13.39 15.49
C ASP A 180 -27.50 -12.68 14.69
N LEU A 181 -27.22 -12.25 13.45
CA LEU A 181 -28.23 -11.71 12.54
C LEU A 181 -29.28 -12.77 12.18
N GLY A 182 -28.87 -14.02 12.00
CA GLY A 182 -29.79 -15.15 11.82
C GLY A 182 -30.69 -15.42 13.03
N ARG A 183 -30.15 -15.30 14.25
CA ARG A 183 -30.93 -15.43 15.51
C ARG A 183 -31.87 -14.24 15.72
N ALA A 184 -31.41 -13.03 15.45
CA ALA A 184 -32.22 -11.81 15.51
C ALA A 184 -33.37 -11.85 14.50
N SER A 185 -33.11 -12.28 13.26
CA SER A 185 -34.15 -12.43 12.23
C SER A 185 -35.22 -13.45 12.63
N ARG A 186 -34.81 -14.58 13.22
CA ARG A 186 -35.75 -15.61 13.70
C ARG A 186 -36.61 -15.11 14.86
N THR A 187 -36.03 -14.36 15.79
CA THR A 187 -36.77 -13.77 16.92
C THR A 187 -37.70 -12.65 16.47
N LEU A 188 -37.24 -11.75 15.60
CA LEU A 188 -38.06 -10.68 15.00
C LEU A 188 -39.25 -11.24 14.22
N ASN A 189 -39.04 -12.27 13.38
CA ASN A 189 -40.15 -12.89 12.65
C ASN A 189 -41.18 -13.53 13.60
N SER A 190 -40.72 -14.13 14.71
CA SER A 190 -41.62 -14.65 15.75
C SER A 190 -42.40 -13.56 16.48
N MET A 191 -41.80 -12.38 16.71
CA MET A 191 -42.49 -11.22 17.29
C MET A 191 -43.49 -10.62 16.30
N MET A 192 -43.14 -10.53 15.02
CA MET A 192 -43.99 -10.02 13.95
C MET A 192 -45.25 -10.89 13.77
N LEU A 193 -45.09 -12.22 13.74
CA LEU A 193 -46.22 -13.16 13.67
C LEU A 193 -47.14 -13.07 14.89
N ARG A 194 -46.58 -12.89 16.09
CA ARG A 194 -47.38 -12.68 17.32
C ARG A 194 -48.17 -11.38 17.26
N ALA A 195 -47.55 -10.28 16.83
CA ALA A 195 -48.21 -8.98 16.70
C ALA A 195 -49.32 -9.00 15.63
N LEU A 196 -49.11 -9.70 14.50
CA LEU A 196 -50.13 -9.87 13.48
C LEU A 196 -51.34 -10.67 13.99
N ARG A 197 -51.10 -11.73 14.77
CA ARG A 197 -52.18 -12.54 15.38
C ARG A 197 -53.03 -11.72 16.34
N GLU A 198 -52.40 -10.91 17.20
CA GLU A 198 -53.11 -10.05 18.14
C GLU A 198 -54.00 -9.03 17.41
N LYS A 199 -53.46 -8.37 16.38
CA LYS A 199 -54.23 -7.44 15.56
C LYS A 199 -55.38 -8.11 14.81
N ALA A 200 -55.17 -9.33 14.29
CA ALA A 200 -56.21 -10.08 13.59
C ALA A 200 -57.40 -10.42 14.51
N VAL A 201 -57.14 -10.86 15.75
CA VAL A 201 -58.20 -11.13 16.73
C VAL A 201 -58.99 -9.86 17.06
N LEU A 202 -58.31 -8.73 17.24
CA LEU A 202 -58.98 -7.46 17.53
C LEU A 202 -59.91 -7.02 16.39
N TYR A 203 -59.47 -7.18 15.13
CA TYR A 203 -60.31 -6.90 13.96
C TYR A 203 -61.54 -7.81 13.90
N VAL A 204 -61.39 -9.11 14.13
CA VAL A 204 -62.52 -10.07 14.12
C VAL A 204 -63.55 -9.73 15.20
N VAL A 205 -63.10 -9.42 16.40
CA VAL A 205 -64.00 -9.01 17.50
C VAL A 205 -64.72 -7.70 17.17
N GLY A 206 -64.01 -6.72 16.61
CA GLY A 206 -64.60 -5.44 16.18
C GLY A 206 -65.69 -5.63 15.12
N VAL A 207 -65.43 -6.45 14.09
CA VAL A 207 -66.44 -6.76 13.06
C VAL A 207 -67.66 -7.47 13.67
N CYS A 208 -67.43 -8.44 14.56
CA CYS A 208 -68.52 -9.17 15.22
C CYS A 208 -69.40 -8.22 16.06
N PHE A 209 -68.79 -7.26 16.76
CA PHE A 209 -69.51 -6.25 17.52
C PHE A 209 -70.37 -5.34 16.64
N VAL A 210 -69.83 -4.88 15.50
CA VAL A 210 -70.57 -4.06 14.53
C VAL A 210 -71.75 -4.84 13.95
N VAL A 211 -71.56 -6.12 13.61
CA VAL A 211 -72.66 -6.99 13.12
C VAL A 211 -73.73 -7.16 14.19
N ALA A 212 -73.35 -7.43 15.44
CA ALA A 212 -74.30 -7.58 16.54
C ALA A 212 -75.14 -6.31 16.74
N VAL A 213 -74.51 -5.13 16.77
CA VAL A 213 -75.21 -3.84 16.87
C VAL A 213 -76.13 -3.62 15.67
N GLY A 214 -75.66 -3.91 14.44
CA GLY A 214 -76.46 -3.79 13.22
C GLY A 214 -77.71 -4.70 13.24
N VAL A 215 -77.55 -5.95 13.68
CA VAL A 215 -78.67 -6.90 13.84
C VAL A 215 -79.63 -6.43 14.93
N SER A 216 -79.13 -5.97 16.08
CA SER A 216 -79.99 -5.42 17.14
C SER A 216 -80.80 -4.23 16.65
N LEU A 217 -80.18 -3.29 15.94
CA LEU A 217 -80.90 -2.14 15.35
C LEU A 217 -81.92 -2.59 14.32
N TYR A 218 -81.59 -3.54 13.45
CA TYR A 218 -82.53 -4.07 12.46
C TYR A 218 -83.75 -4.73 13.12
N LEU A 219 -83.54 -5.54 14.16
CA LEU A 219 -84.63 -6.17 14.91
C LEU A 219 -85.47 -5.15 15.66
N THR A 220 -84.86 -4.13 16.30
CA THR A 220 -85.60 -3.05 16.97
C THR A 220 -86.39 -2.20 15.98
N PHE A 221 -85.81 -1.85 14.82
CA PHE A 221 -86.49 -1.04 13.81
C PHE A 221 -87.62 -1.83 13.12
N SER A 222 -87.40 -3.12 12.84
CA SER A 222 -88.42 -4.02 12.31
C SER A 222 -89.54 -4.30 13.33
N SER A 223 -89.20 -4.44 14.62
CA SER A 223 -90.16 -4.55 15.73
C SER A 223 -90.95 -3.26 15.98
N SER A 224 -90.45 -2.10 15.58
CA SER A 224 -91.12 -0.79 15.76
C SER A 224 -91.84 -0.30 14.51
N ALA A 225 -91.97 -1.15 13.48
CA ALA A 225 -92.96 -1.01 12.42
C ALA A 225 -94.24 -1.76 12.82
N PRO A 226 -95.18 -1.14 13.55
CA PRO A 226 -96.46 -1.76 13.86
C PRO A 226 -97.24 -2.00 12.58
N THR A 227 -97.76 -3.21 12.46
CA THR A 227 -98.88 -3.57 11.59
C THR A 227 -100.06 -2.62 11.82
N ALA A 228 -100.73 -2.27 10.71
CA ALA A 228 -101.98 -1.52 10.64
C ALA A 228 -103.04 -1.94 11.65
#